data_AF-A0A2V8KCT6-F1
#
_entry.id   AF-A0A2V8KCT6-F1
#
_cell.length_a   1.000
_cell.length_b   1.000
_cell.length_c   1.000
_cell.angle_alpha   90.00
_cell.angle_beta   90.00
_cell.angle_gamma   90.00
#
_symmetry.space_group_name_H-M   'P 1'
#
loop_
_entity.id
_entity.type
_entity.pdbx_description
1 polymer ?
#
loop_
_entity_poly.entity_id
_entity_poly.type
_entity_poly.pdbx_seq_one_letter_code
_entity_poly.pdbx_strand_id
1 'polypeptide(L)'
;FDESQALSGVELEDLKPRVDFQSHTVFHPILPRCLSEKAEAEIAKSRTDLQTRLGTEVYAFAYPNGEYTERELLLVEKAGYRCALSLDRGFNTKTTPPYRLRRICIPDQAKPSELIVKASGLWDIIKPLLASKTKAWQAPRVKRYA
;
A
#
# COMPACT_ATOMS: atom_id res chain seq x y z
N PHE A 1 -12.08 -13.48 19.04
CA PHE A 1 -10.95 -14.13 18.36
C PHE A 1 -9.95 -14.49 19.44
N ASP A 2 -9.47 -15.74 19.45
CA ASP A 2 -8.52 -16.19 20.47
C ASP A 2 -7.08 -15.76 20.16
N GLU A 3 -6.84 -15.23 18.95
CA GLU A 3 -5.56 -14.69 18.50
C GLU A 3 -5.65 -13.19 18.17
N SER A 4 -4.59 -12.45 18.50
CA SER A 4 -4.47 -11.03 18.18
C SER A 4 -4.54 -10.80 16.67
N GLN A 5 -5.36 -9.83 16.25
CA GLN A 5 -5.55 -9.47 14.83
C GLN A 5 -4.87 -8.14 14.47
N ALA A 6 -4.30 -7.43 15.45
CA ALA A 6 -3.67 -6.13 15.30
C ALA A 6 -2.69 -5.86 16.45
N LEU A 7 -1.74 -4.94 16.24
CA LEU A 7 -0.82 -4.53 17.29
C LEU A 7 -1.58 -3.84 18.44
N SER A 8 -1.29 -4.28 19.66
CA SER A 8 -1.70 -3.63 20.89
C SER A 8 -0.95 -2.31 21.10
N GLY A 9 -1.40 -1.51 22.08
CA GLY A 9 -0.69 -0.28 22.44
C GLY A 9 0.72 -0.52 22.98
N VAL A 10 0.93 -1.63 23.69
CA VAL A 10 2.25 -1.99 24.23
C VAL A 10 3.21 -2.37 23.10
N GLU A 11 2.76 -3.23 22.18
CA GLU A 11 3.57 -3.62 21.02
C GLU A 11 3.90 -2.44 20.10
N LEU A 12 2.98 -1.47 19.99
CA LEU A 12 3.22 -0.22 19.28
C LEU A 12 4.40 0.56 19.88
N GLU A 13 4.42 0.78 21.19
CA GLU A 13 5.52 1.51 21.86
C GLU A 13 6.84 0.74 21.81
N ASP A 14 6.81 -0.60 21.95
CA ASP A 14 8.01 -1.45 21.87
C ASP A 14 8.66 -1.42 20.48
N LEU A 15 7.85 -1.33 19.42
CA LEU A 15 8.31 -1.32 18.04
C LEU A 15 8.70 0.07 17.53
N LYS A 16 8.14 1.13 18.13
CA LYS A 16 8.34 2.54 17.72
C LYS A 16 9.80 2.95 17.47
N PRO A 17 10.82 2.46 18.20
CA PRO A 17 12.22 2.80 17.92
C PRO A 17 12.81 2.12 16.68
N ARG A 18 12.12 1.13 16.10
CA ARG A 18 12.63 0.23 15.05
C ARG A 18 11.84 0.30 13.75
N VAL A 19 10.60 0.78 13.81
CA VAL A 19 9.69 0.82 12.66
C VAL A 19 9.05 2.19 12.55
N ASP A 20 8.66 2.54 11.33
CA ASP A 20 7.88 3.73 11.05
C ASP A 20 6.42 3.37 10.82
N PHE A 21 5.53 3.90 11.66
CA PHE A 21 4.10 3.61 11.61
C PHE A 21 3.37 4.65 10.75
N GLN A 22 2.81 4.17 9.64
CA GLN A 22 2.15 5.00 8.63
C GLN A 22 0.71 4.52 8.40
N SER A 23 -0.05 5.25 7.58
CA SER A 23 -1.50 5.10 7.52
C SER A 23 -1.98 4.01 6.56
N HIS A 24 -3.08 3.34 6.92
CA HIS A 24 -3.74 2.32 6.11
C HIS A 24 -5.28 2.38 6.22
N THR A 25 -5.85 3.59 6.23
CA THR A 25 -7.27 3.90 6.54
C THR A 25 -7.66 3.59 8.00
N VAL A 26 -8.94 3.80 8.36
CA VAL A 26 -9.44 3.50 9.71
C VAL A 26 -9.98 2.08 9.76
N PHE A 27 -10.83 1.70 8.80
CA PHE A 27 -11.53 0.40 8.80
C PHE A 27 -11.21 -0.50 7.60
N HIS A 28 -10.14 -0.20 6.86
CA HIS A 28 -9.71 -0.96 5.69
C HIS A 28 -10.82 -1.19 4.63
N PRO A 29 -11.65 -0.18 4.27
CA PRO A 29 -12.61 -0.37 3.19
C PRO A 29 -11.90 -0.36 1.83
N ILE A 30 -12.52 -0.98 0.83
CA ILE A 30 -12.10 -0.80 -0.56
C ILE A 30 -12.51 0.63 -0.97
N LEU A 31 -11.59 1.58 -0.85
CA LEU A 31 -11.86 3.03 -1.00
C LEU A 31 -12.63 3.37 -2.29
N PRO A 32 -12.30 2.85 -3.48
CA PRO A 32 -13.06 3.13 -4.68
C PRO A 32 -14.55 2.74 -4.64
N ARG A 33 -14.95 1.83 -3.74
CA ARG A 33 -16.35 1.42 -3.55
C ARG A 33 -17.09 2.27 -2.52
N CYS A 34 -16.40 3.20 -1.86
CA CYS A 34 -16.99 4.11 -0.91
C CYS A 34 -17.50 5.37 -1.62
N LEU A 35 -18.52 6.01 -1.02
CA LEU A 35 -18.83 7.40 -1.30
C LEU A 35 -17.61 8.29 -0.98
N SER A 36 -17.49 9.41 -1.68
CA SER A 36 -16.32 10.28 -1.61
C SER A 36 -16.08 10.80 -0.19
N GLU A 37 -17.14 11.16 0.53
CA GLU A 37 -17.08 11.67 1.90
C GLU A 37 -16.57 10.59 2.87
N LYS A 38 -17.00 9.33 2.66
CA LYS A 38 -16.51 8.20 3.44
C LYS A 38 -15.04 7.92 3.16
N ALA A 39 -14.64 7.92 1.88
CA ALA A 39 -13.23 7.73 1.52
C ALA A 39 -12.34 8.83 2.10
N GLU A 40 -12.79 10.09 2.05
CA GLU A 40 -12.08 11.22 2.65
C GLU A 40 -11.94 11.07 4.16
N ALA A 41 -13.03 10.72 4.86
CA ALA A 41 -13.01 10.51 6.31
C ALA A 41 -12.06 9.36 6.69
N GLU A 42 -12.07 8.24 5.97
CA GLU A 42 -11.17 7.10 6.19
C GLU A 42 -9.70 7.46 6.03
N ILE A 43 -9.38 8.28 5.03
CA ILE A 43 -8.00 8.70 4.72
C ILE A 43 -7.51 9.75 5.73
N ALA A 44 -8.30 10.79 5.96
CA ALA A 44 -7.92 11.93 6.79
C ALA A 44 -7.92 11.58 8.28
N LYS A 45 -8.95 10.88 8.75
CA LYS A 45 -9.06 10.51 10.18
C LYS A 45 -7.94 9.56 10.59
N SER A 46 -7.59 8.57 9.75
CA SER A 46 -6.47 7.66 10.03
C SER A 46 -5.16 8.41 10.25
N ARG A 47 -4.89 9.45 9.45
CA ARG A 47 -3.72 10.33 9.64
C ARG A 47 -3.76 11.02 11.00
N THR A 48 -4.86 11.71 11.28
CA THR A 48 -5.00 12.52 12.50
C THR A 48 -4.91 11.67 13.76
N ASP A 49 -5.58 10.52 13.77
CA ASP A 49 -5.57 9.59 14.91
C ASP A 49 -4.15 9.05 15.16
N LEU A 50 -3.45 8.62 14.10
CA LEU A 50 -2.09 8.10 14.21
C LEU A 50 -1.11 9.17 14.68
N GLN A 51 -1.16 10.40 14.12
CA GLN A 51 -0.29 11.48 14.57
C GLN A 51 -0.54 11.84 16.03
N THR A 52 -1.81 11.89 16.44
CA THR A 52 -2.18 12.16 17.84
C THR A 52 -1.65 11.08 18.78
N ARG A 53 -1.74 9.81 18.36
CA ARG A 53 -1.32 8.67 19.18
C ARG A 53 0.20 8.52 19.24
N LEU A 54 0.89 8.69 18.11
CA LEU A 54 2.32 8.41 17.98
C LEU A 54 3.17 9.63 18.35
N GLY A 55 2.63 10.85 18.22
CA GLY A 55 3.39 12.09 18.37
C GLY A 55 4.41 12.31 17.25
N THR A 56 4.28 11.61 16.14
CA THR A 56 5.17 11.67 14.97
C THR A 56 4.40 12.10 13.72
N GLU A 57 5.11 12.58 12.71
CA GLU A 57 4.50 12.88 11.42
C GLU A 57 4.06 11.59 10.71
N VAL A 58 2.82 11.58 10.22
CA VAL A 58 2.30 10.52 9.35
C VAL A 58 2.24 11.09 7.94
N TYR A 59 3.17 10.65 7.09
CA TYR A 59 3.41 11.20 5.76
C TYR A 59 3.17 10.20 4.62
N ALA A 60 3.06 8.90 4.91
CA ALA A 60 2.83 7.86 3.91
C ALA A 60 1.46 7.17 4.11
N PHE A 61 0.87 6.75 3.00
CA PHE A 61 -0.40 6.06 2.97
C PHE A 61 -0.30 4.74 2.20
N ALA A 62 -0.93 3.67 2.66
CA ALA A 62 -1.09 2.44 1.89
C ALA A 62 -2.57 2.27 1.48
N TYR A 63 -2.84 2.05 0.19
CA TYR A 63 -4.20 1.76 -0.26
C TYR A 63 -4.63 0.36 0.18
N PRO A 64 -5.80 0.19 0.84
CA PRO A 64 -6.36 -1.13 1.12
C PRO A 64 -6.43 -2.00 -0.14
N ASN A 65 -5.88 -3.20 -0.07
CA ASN A 65 -5.72 -4.12 -1.22
C ASN A 65 -4.99 -3.51 -2.45
N GLY A 66 -4.30 -2.39 -2.28
CA GLY A 66 -3.67 -1.65 -3.38
C GLY A 66 -4.66 -1.00 -4.35
N GLU A 67 -5.94 -0.87 -4.00
CA GLU A 67 -6.99 -0.37 -4.89
C GLU A 67 -7.20 1.14 -4.76
N TYR A 68 -7.14 1.85 -5.88
CA TYR A 68 -7.30 3.32 -5.94
C TYR A 68 -7.78 3.78 -7.32
N THR A 69 -8.31 4.99 -7.38
CA THR A 69 -8.61 5.77 -8.59
C THR A 69 -7.99 7.16 -8.46
N GLU A 70 -8.14 8.03 -9.47
CA GLU A 70 -7.71 9.44 -9.36
C GLU A 70 -8.33 10.16 -8.16
N ARG A 71 -9.55 9.80 -7.77
CA ARG A 71 -10.22 10.37 -6.59
C ARG A 71 -9.40 10.13 -5.33
N GLU A 72 -8.97 8.89 -5.09
CA GLU A 72 -8.19 8.55 -3.90
C GLU A 72 -6.82 9.22 -3.89
N LEU A 73 -6.20 9.44 -5.07
CA LEU A 73 -4.94 10.17 -5.14
C LEU A 73 -5.10 11.61 -4.64
N LEU A 74 -6.15 12.30 -5.13
CA LEU A 74 -6.47 13.66 -4.72
C LEU A 74 -6.83 13.75 -3.24
N LEU A 75 -7.57 12.77 -2.72
CA LEU A 75 -7.93 12.72 -1.29
C LEU A 75 -6.72 12.50 -0.39
N VAL A 76 -5.79 11.64 -0.79
CA VAL A 76 -4.54 11.40 -0.06
C VAL A 76 -3.64 12.63 -0.08
N GLU A 77 -3.49 13.28 -1.24
CA GLU A 77 -2.75 14.54 -1.34
C GLU A 77 -3.39 15.63 -0.48
N LYS A 78 -4.72 15.83 -0.58
CA LYS A 78 -5.49 16.80 0.22
C LYS A 78 -5.36 16.56 1.73
N ALA A 79 -5.31 15.30 2.17
CA ALA A 79 -5.14 14.95 3.58
C ALA A 79 -3.74 15.25 4.15
N GLY A 80 -2.79 15.63 3.28
CA GLY A 80 -1.44 16.05 3.67
C GLY A 80 -0.41 14.92 3.70
N TYR A 81 -0.69 13.79 3.05
CA TYR A 81 0.33 12.76 2.82
C TYR A 81 1.31 13.19 1.72
N ARG A 82 2.57 12.75 1.82
CA ARG A 82 3.64 13.02 0.85
C ARG A 82 3.79 11.90 -0.19
N CYS A 83 3.35 10.68 0.14
CA CYS A 83 3.37 9.56 -0.79
C CYS A 83 2.30 8.51 -0.46
N ALA A 84 2.01 7.65 -1.44
CA ALA A 84 1.08 6.55 -1.27
C ALA A 84 1.52 5.28 -2.02
N LEU A 85 1.29 4.13 -1.41
CA LEU A 85 1.74 2.82 -1.86
C LEU A 85 0.56 1.97 -2.34
N SER A 86 0.66 1.46 -3.56
CA SER A 86 -0.29 0.50 -4.14
C SER A 86 0.27 -0.94 -4.10
N LEU A 87 -0.41 -1.87 -4.76
CA LEU A 87 0.10 -3.21 -5.07
C LEU A 87 0.44 -3.36 -6.55
N ASP A 88 0.58 -2.24 -7.26
CA ASP A 88 1.06 -2.25 -8.64
C ASP A 88 2.48 -2.83 -8.68
N ARG A 89 2.72 -3.67 -9.68
CA ARG A 89 4.00 -4.37 -9.83
C ARG A 89 5.08 -3.46 -10.40
N GLY A 90 6.32 -3.72 -10.00
CA GLY A 90 7.52 -3.15 -10.58
C GLY A 90 8.28 -2.26 -9.61
N PHE A 91 9.38 -1.70 -10.10
CA PHE A 91 10.28 -0.84 -9.34
C PHE A 91 9.85 0.63 -9.42
N ASN A 92 10.15 1.36 -8.36
CA ASN A 92 10.00 2.81 -8.29
C ASN A 92 11.30 3.47 -8.77
N THR A 93 11.16 4.52 -9.55
CA THR A 93 12.23 5.41 -10.02
C THR A 93 11.98 6.83 -9.52
N LYS A 94 12.93 7.74 -9.74
CA LYS A 94 12.74 9.18 -9.46
C LYS A 94 11.55 9.81 -10.19
N THR A 95 11.07 9.18 -11.26
CA THR A 95 9.93 9.66 -12.06
C THR A 95 8.63 8.95 -11.71
N THR A 96 8.64 8.00 -10.76
CA THR A 96 7.41 7.33 -10.35
C THR A 96 6.53 8.29 -9.56
N PRO A 97 5.24 8.42 -9.88
CA PRO A 97 4.35 9.32 -9.15
C PRO A 97 4.32 8.98 -7.66
N PRO A 98 4.49 9.95 -6.76
CA PRO A 98 4.65 9.69 -5.32
C PRO A 98 3.40 9.08 -4.69
N TYR A 99 2.23 9.29 -5.27
CA TYR A 99 0.97 8.70 -4.80
C TYR A 99 0.61 7.38 -5.50
N ARG A 100 1.54 6.81 -6.28
CA ARG A 100 1.38 5.51 -6.96
C ARG A 100 2.61 4.64 -6.81
N LEU A 101 3.26 4.70 -5.65
CA LEU A 101 4.45 3.91 -5.40
C LEU A 101 4.10 2.42 -5.44
N ARG A 102 4.86 1.69 -6.24
CA ARG A 102 4.73 0.25 -6.47
C ARG A 102 5.35 -0.53 -5.32
N ARG A 103 4.92 -1.78 -5.16
CA ARG A 103 5.48 -2.70 -4.16
C ARG A 103 5.80 -4.06 -4.77
N ILE A 104 6.84 -4.69 -4.22
CA ILE A 104 7.19 -6.07 -4.53
C ILE A 104 6.45 -6.97 -3.54
N CYS A 105 5.51 -7.78 -4.05
CA CYS A 105 4.75 -8.71 -3.22
C CYS A 105 5.56 -10.00 -2.95
N ILE A 106 5.76 -10.28 -1.68
CA ILE A 106 6.47 -11.45 -1.16
C ILE A 106 5.45 -12.27 -0.37
N PRO A 107 5.12 -13.50 -0.81
CA PRO A 107 4.28 -14.42 -0.04
C PRO A 107 4.90 -14.80 1.30
N ASP A 108 4.08 -15.14 2.28
CA ASP A 108 4.56 -15.52 3.62
C ASP A 108 5.47 -16.76 3.60
N GLN A 109 5.23 -17.68 2.65
CA GLN A 109 6.03 -18.90 2.48
C GLN A 109 7.21 -18.71 1.50
N ALA A 110 7.51 -17.47 1.10
CA ALA A 110 8.61 -17.20 0.18
C ALA A 110 9.95 -17.60 0.79
N LYS A 111 10.75 -18.30 0.00
CA LYS A 111 12.13 -18.63 0.40
C LYS A 111 13.01 -17.38 0.29
N PRO A 112 14.11 -17.27 1.05
CA PRO A 112 15.07 -16.18 0.88
C PRO A 112 15.54 -16.00 -0.56
N SER A 113 15.69 -17.09 -1.32
CA SER A 113 16.03 -17.02 -2.75
C SER A 113 14.95 -16.33 -3.60
N GLU A 114 13.67 -16.55 -3.31
CA GLU A 114 12.57 -15.87 -4.01
C GLU A 114 12.58 -14.37 -3.71
N LEU A 115 12.82 -13.99 -2.44
CA LEU A 115 12.99 -12.59 -2.05
C LEU A 115 14.15 -11.95 -2.82
N ILE A 116 15.32 -12.60 -2.87
CA ILE A 116 16.50 -12.10 -3.59
C ILE A 116 16.21 -11.92 -5.08
N VAL A 117 15.57 -12.90 -5.73
CA VAL A 117 15.26 -12.84 -7.17
C VAL A 117 14.24 -11.75 -7.49
N LYS A 118 13.22 -11.55 -6.63
CA LYS A 118 12.24 -10.48 -6.81
C LYS A 118 12.82 -9.10 -6.51
N ALA A 119 13.57 -8.95 -5.42
CA ALA A 119 14.15 -7.67 -5.00
C ALA A 119 15.29 -7.19 -5.92
N SER A 120 16.06 -8.11 -6.51
CA SER A 120 17.10 -7.77 -7.51
C SER A 120 16.55 -7.29 -8.85
N GLY A 121 15.25 -7.48 -9.10
CA GLY A 121 14.62 -7.17 -10.39
C GLY A 121 14.88 -8.20 -11.48
N LEU A 122 15.67 -9.24 -11.20
CA LEU A 122 15.91 -10.35 -12.12
C LEU A 122 14.60 -11.02 -12.56
N TRP A 123 13.64 -11.15 -11.63
CA TRP A 123 12.32 -11.67 -11.94
C TRP A 123 11.57 -10.86 -13.00
N ASP A 124 11.64 -9.53 -12.94
CA ASP A 124 10.97 -8.65 -13.90
C ASP A 124 11.60 -8.69 -15.29
N ILE A 125 12.89 -9.05 -15.38
CA ILE A 125 13.60 -9.29 -16.65
C ILE A 125 13.22 -10.66 -17.24
N ILE A 126 13.19 -11.70 -16.41
CA ILE A 126 13.00 -13.10 -16.87
C ILE A 126 11.52 -13.40 -17.17
N LYS A 127 10.59 -12.91 -16.36
CA LYS A 127 9.18 -13.28 -16.46
C LYS A 127 8.55 -12.98 -17.84
N PRO A 128 8.82 -11.84 -18.51
CA PRO A 128 8.35 -11.60 -19.87
C PRO A 128 8.88 -12.61 -20.89
N LEU A 129 10.10 -13.13 -20.68
CA LEU A 129 10.74 -14.13 -21.54
C LEU A 129 10.15 -15.54 -21.34
N LEU A 130 9.72 -15.85 -20.12
CA LEU A 130 9.05 -17.11 -19.77
C LEU A 130 7.54 -17.10 -20.07
N ALA A 131 6.95 -15.92 -20.24
CA ALA A 131 5.58 -15.78 -20.68
C ALA A 131 5.46 -16.22 -22.15
N SER A 132 5.23 -17.52 -22.38
CA SER A 132 4.71 -18.04 -23.64
C SER A 132 3.56 -17.14 -24.15
N LYS A 133 3.43 -16.99 -25.47
CA LYS A 133 2.33 -16.25 -26.15
C LYS A 133 0.91 -16.74 -25.81
N THR A 134 0.75 -17.71 -24.91
CA THR A 134 -0.51 -18.25 -24.44
C THR A 134 -0.87 -17.67 -23.07
N LYS A 135 -1.88 -16.78 -23.09
CA LYS A 135 -2.49 -16.03 -21.98
C LYS A 135 -1.58 -14.98 -21.32
N ALA A 136 -1.59 -13.80 -21.94
CA ALA A 136 -1.29 -12.53 -21.28
C ALA A 136 -2.12 -12.41 -20.00
N TRP A 137 -1.48 -12.62 -18.86
CA TRP A 137 -2.04 -12.22 -17.58
C TRP A 137 -2.05 -10.70 -17.55
N GLN A 138 -3.18 -10.11 -17.95
CA GLN A 138 -3.42 -8.68 -17.85
C GLN A 138 -3.40 -8.34 -16.36
N ALA A 139 -2.48 -7.46 -15.94
CA ALA A 139 -2.58 -6.81 -14.64
C ALA A 139 -4.01 -6.24 -14.49
N PRO A 140 -4.58 -6.19 -13.27
CA PRO A 140 -5.88 -5.56 -13.11
C PRO A 140 -5.80 -4.16 -13.69
N ARG A 141 -6.50 -3.94 -14.80
CA ARG A 141 -6.89 -2.60 -15.24
C ARG A 141 -7.43 -1.91 -13.98
N VAL A 142 -7.12 -0.62 -13.79
CA VAL A 142 -7.85 0.25 -12.86
C VAL A 142 -9.30 -0.20 -12.90
N LYS A 143 -9.74 -0.91 -11.84
CA LYS A 143 -11.07 -1.50 -11.85
C LYS A 143 -11.99 -0.29 -11.90
N ARG A 144 -12.73 -0.16 -13.00
CA ARG A 144 -13.68 0.93 -13.15
C ARG A 144 -14.75 0.72 -12.10
N TYR A 145 -14.61 1.45 -11.00
CA TYR A 145 -15.67 1.66 -10.05
C TYR A 145 -16.54 2.77 -10.67
N ALA A 146 -17.70 2.37 -11.16
CA ALA A 146 -18.74 3.27 -11.67
C ALA A 146 -19.51 3.87 -10.51
#